data_AF-A0A8T5GHA2-F1
#
_entry.id   AF-A0A8T5GHA2-F1
#
_cell.length_a   1.000
_cell.length_b   1.000
_cell.length_c   1.000
_cell.angle_alpha   90.00
_cell.angle_beta   90.00
_cell.angle_gamma   90.00
#
_symmetry.space_group_name_H-M   'P 1'
#
loop_
_entity.id
_entity.type
_entity.pdbx_description
1 polymer ?
#
loop_
_entity_poly.entity_id
_entity_poly.type
_entity_poly.pdbx_seq_one_letter_code
_entity_poly.pdbx_strand_id
1 'polypeptide(L)'
;MDKSELLGGLYQARLDDLKALAHEHNLSKAGSVEALRSRLIQNIVLGHWDLSKDGIKEIPNSELGELLGVFGIKKSGSIKARRQRMYLHLYHDPKQLTTDNLDMMNRDELHALCKELNLKLTGN
;
A
#
# COMPACT_ATOMS: atom_id res chain seq x y z
N MET A 1 -5.36 -9.60 -22.14
CA MET A 1 -5.14 -8.19 -21.75
C MET A 1 -3.77 -8.12 -21.12
N ASP A 2 -2.87 -7.29 -21.64
CA ASP A 2 -1.52 -7.15 -21.09
C ASP A 2 -1.63 -6.48 -19.70
N LYS A 3 -0.92 -7.00 -18.69
CA LYS A 3 -0.87 -6.40 -17.34
C LYS A 3 -0.36 -4.96 -17.39
N SER A 4 0.49 -4.64 -18.36
CA SER A 4 1.03 -3.30 -18.58
C SER A 4 -0.05 -2.32 -19.06
N GLU A 5 -0.92 -2.75 -19.99
CA GLU A 5 -2.06 -1.97 -20.46
C GLU A 5 -3.07 -1.73 -19.36
N LEU A 6 -3.39 -2.78 -18.58
CA LEU A 6 -4.29 -2.67 -17.43
C LEU A 6 -3.75 -1.69 -16.39
N LEU A 7 -2.46 -1.80 -16.06
CA LEU A 7 -1.81 -0.89 -15.12
C LEU A 7 -1.85 0.56 -15.62
N GLY A 8 -1.54 0.78 -16.90
CA GLY A 8 -1.64 2.11 -17.53
C GLY A 8 -3.07 2.67 -17.45
N GLY A 9 -4.08 1.83 -17.70
CA GLY A 9 -5.48 2.19 -17.57
C GLY A 9 -5.85 2.64 -16.15
N LEU A 10 -5.42 1.90 -15.12
CA LEU A 10 -5.68 2.25 -13.72
C LEU A 10 -5.07 3.61 -13.30
N TYR A 11 -3.88 3.96 -13.83
CA TYR A 11 -3.26 5.26 -13.56
C TYR A 11 -3.93 6.43 -14.30
N GLN A 12 -4.45 6.20 -15.50
CA GLN A 12 -5.12 7.23 -16.32
C GLN A 12 -6.61 7.39 -15.96
N ALA A 13 -7.22 6.38 -15.33
CA ALA A 13 -8.63 6.37 -14.97
C ALA A 13 -9.01 7.49 -13.98
N ARG A 14 -10.24 8.00 -14.15
CA ARG A 14 -10.83 8.98 -13.24
C ARG A 14 -11.41 8.29 -12.01
N LEU A 15 -11.67 9.06 -10.95
CA LEU A 15 -12.18 8.51 -9.69
C LEU A 15 -13.48 7.73 -9.85
N ASP A 16 -14.40 8.20 -10.69
CA ASP A 16 -15.68 7.52 -10.89
C ASP A 16 -15.50 6.17 -11.60
N ASP A 17 -14.61 6.10 -12.59
CA ASP A 17 -14.25 4.86 -13.27
C ASP A 17 -13.58 3.86 -12.30
N LEU A 18 -12.67 4.34 -11.45
CA LEU A 18 -12.05 3.51 -10.42
C LEU A 18 -13.07 2.98 -9.41
N LYS A 19 -14.07 3.78 -9.04
CA LYS A 19 -15.15 3.34 -8.13
C LYS A 19 -16.06 2.31 -8.79
N ALA A 20 -16.38 2.47 -10.07
CA ALA A 20 -17.14 1.50 -10.84
C ALA A 20 -16.38 0.17 -10.90
N LEU A 21 -15.10 0.21 -11.26
CA LEU A 21 -14.26 -0.99 -11.30
C LEU A 21 -14.10 -1.64 -9.92
N ALA A 22 -13.91 -0.86 -8.86
CA ALA A 22 -13.87 -1.40 -7.50
C ALA A 22 -15.19 -2.09 -7.13
N HIS A 23 -16.33 -1.55 -7.55
CA HIS A 23 -17.62 -2.19 -7.33
C HIS A 23 -17.76 -3.52 -8.07
N GLU A 24 -17.36 -3.57 -9.34
CA GLU A 24 -17.38 -4.79 -10.18
C GLU A 24 -16.52 -5.91 -9.57
N HIS A 25 -15.40 -5.55 -8.93
CA HIS A 25 -14.51 -6.48 -8.26
C HIS A 25 -14.87 -6.73 -6.77
N ASN A 26 -16.01 -6.26 -6.28
CA ASN A 26 -16.44 -6.37 -4.88
C ASN A 26 -15.44 -5.77 -3.86
N LEU A 27 -14.74 -4.72 -4.25
CA LEU A 27 -13.77 -3.99 -3.43
C LEU A 27 -14.39 -2.74 -2.81
N SER A 28 -13.86 -2.34 -1.66
CA SER A 28 -14.25 -1.09 -1.01
C SER A 28 -13.96 0.11 -1.92
N LYS A 29 -14.92 1.04 -1.99
CA LYS A 29 -14.82 2.34 -2.68
C LYS A 29 -14.34 3.47 -1.76
N ALA A 30 -13.91 3.15 -0.55
CA ALA A 30 -13.48 4.13 0.43
C ALA A 30 -12.03 4.59 0.20
N GLY A 31 -11.75 5.82 0.60
CA GLY A 31 -10.41 6.43 0.55
C GLY A 31 -10.22 7.38 -0.62
N SER A 32 -8.99 7.90 -0.73
CA SER A 32 -8.55 8.76 -1.83
C SER A 32 -8.41 7.99 -3.15
N VAL A 33 -8.20 8.74 -4.25
CA VAL A 33 -7.96 8.17 -5.59
C VAL A 33 -6.80 7.16 -5.56
N GLU A 34 -5.70 7.52 -4.89
CA GLU A 34 -4.52 6.66 -4.77
C GLU A 34 -4.80 5.40 -3.94
N ALA A 35 -5.61 5.51 -2.88
CA ALA A 35 -6.04 4.34 -2.11
C ALA A 35 -6.89 3.38 -2.96
N LEU A 36 -7.79 3.90 -3.80
CA LEU A 36 -8.54 3.08 -4.75
C LEU A 36 -7.63 2.44 -5.80
N ARG A 37 -6.71 3.21 -6.40
CA ARG A 37 -5.74 2.69 -7.38
C ARG A 37 -4.91 1.58 -6.77
N SER A 38 -4.35 1.80 -5.59
CA SER A 38 -3.55 0.83 -4.86
C SER A 38 -4.33 -0.48 -4.64
N ARG A 39 -5.58 -0.38 -4.17
CA ARG A 39 -6.46 -1.53 -3.95
C ARG A 39 -6.78 -2.29 -5.24
N LEU A 40 -7.05 -1.58 -6.34
CA LEU A 40 -7.31 -2.19 -7.64
C LEU A 40 -6.06 -2.87 -8.20
N ILE A 41 -4.91 -2.23 -8.12
CA ILE A 41 -3.62 -2.81 -8.54
C ILE A 41 -3.32 -4.06 -7.73
N GLN A 42 -3.48 -4.01 -6.40
CA GLN A 42 -3.29 -5.15 -5.50
C GLN A 42 -4.13 -6.36 -5.92
N ASN A 43 -5.42 -6.16 -6.23
CA ASN A 43 -6.33 -7.26 -6.48
C ASN A 43 -6.31 -7.74 -7.94
N ILE A 44 -6.20 -6.83 -8.91
CA ILE A 44 -6.35 -7.16 -10.33
C ILE A 44 -4.98 -7.44 -10.98
N VAL A 45 -3.96 -6.61 -10.70
CA VAL A 45 -2.64 -6.74 -11.33
C VAL A 45 -1.74 -7.70 -10.53
N LEU A 46 -1.77 -7.58 -9.20
CA LEU A 46 -0.92 -8.29 -8.26
C LEU A 46 -1.65 -9.36 -7.46
N GLY A 47 -2.85 -9.80 -7.86
CA GLY A 47 -3.70 -10.69 -7.06
C GLY A 47 -3.13 -12.08 -6.73
N HIS A 48 -1.96 -12.44 -7.27
CA HIS A 48 -1.22 -13.66 -6.93
C HIS A 48 -0.20 -13.45 -5.80
N TRP A 49 0.10 -12.20 -5.44
CA TRP A 49 0.98 -11.85 -4.33
C TRP A 49 0.20 -11.76 -3.04
N ASP A 50 0.74 -12.36 -1.99
CA ASP A 50 0.30 -12.06 -0.64
C ASP A 50 0.83 -10.68 -0.21
N LEU A 51 -0.03 -9.68 -0.36
CA LEU A 51 0.23 -8.31 0.06
C LEU A 51 -0.42 -8.00 1.43
N SER A 52 -0.75 -9.03 2.23
CA SER A 52 -1.13 -8.88 3.63
C SER A 52 0.02 -8.29 4.47
N LYS A 53 -0.27 -7.84 5.69
CA LYS A 53 0.76 -7.28 6.59
C LYS A 53 1.91 -8.26 6.84
N ASP A 54 1.60 -9.55 6.94
CA ASP A 54 2.62 -10.60 7.12
C ASP A 54 3.23 -11.02 5.78
N GLY A 55 2.43 -11.10 4.72
CA GLY A 55 2.92 -11.35 3.36
C GLY A 55 4.05 -10.40 2.94
N ILE A 56 3.92 -9.09 3.22
CA ILE A 56 4.96 -8.09 2.92
C ILE A 56 6.30 -8.41 3.60
N LYS A 57 6.28 -9.01 4.79
CA LYS A 57 7.50 -9.39 5.53
C LYS A 57 8.19 -10.59 4.89
N GLU A 58 7.45 -11.43 4.18
CA GLU A 58 7.95 -12.63 3.51
C GLU A 58 8.37 -12.38 2.05
N ILE A 59 7.97 -11.26 1.43
CA ILE A 59 8.36 -10.95 0.05
C ILE A 59 9.90 -10.93 -0.09
N PRO A 60 10.45 -11.70 -1.05
CA PRO A 60 11.88 -11.71 -1.34
C PRO A 60 12.38 -10.34 -1.78
N ASN A 61 13.63 -10.04 -1.44
CA ASN A 61 14.22 -8.74 -1.74
C ASN A 61 14.30 -8.44 -3.26
N SER A 62 14.51 -9.47 -4.08
CA SER A 62 14.53 -9.37 -5.55
C SER A 62 13.20 -8.87 -6.11
N GLU A 63 12.10 -9.43 -5.62
CA GLU A 63 10.73 -9.19 -6.08
C GLU A 63 10.16 -7.87 -5.56
N LEU A 64 10.52 -7.50 -4.33
CA LEU A 64 9.97 -6.32 -3.67
C LEU A 64 10.22 -5.02 -4.48
N GLY A 65 11.36 -4.92 -5.15
CA GLY A 65 11.67 -3.76 -6.01
C GLY A 65 10.75 -3.65 -7.23
N GLU A 66 10.36 -4.79 -7.80
CA GLU A 66 9.46 -4.86 -8.95
C GLU A 66 8.04 -4.48 -8.55
N LEU A 67 7.56 -5.05 -7.43
CA LEU A 67 6.25 -4.73 -6.87
C LEU A 67 6.09 -3.25 -6.54
N LEU A 68 7.10 -2.65 -5.90
CA LEU A 68 7.12 -1.19 -5.68
C LEU A 68 7.03 -0.40 -6.99
N GLY A 69 7.64 -0.91 -8.06
CA GLY A 69 7.56 -0.33 -9.39
C GLY A 69 6.17 -0.32 -9.98
N VAL A 70 5.40 -1.38 -9.77
CA VAL A 70 4.00 -1.46 -10.22
C VAL A 70 3.16 -0.36 -9.59
N PHE A 71 3.42 -0.04 -8.32
CA PHE A 71 2.77 1.07 -7.61
C PHE A 71 3.40 2.45 -7.89
N GLY A 72 4.40 2.56 -8.77
CA GLY A 72 5.08 3.83 -9.04
C GLY A 72 5.90 4.34 -7.84
N ILE A 73 6.21 3.48 -6.88
CA ILE A 73 6.94 3.82 -5.66
C ILE A 73 8.44 3.64 -5.89
N LYS A 74 9.26 4.44 -5.20
CA LYS A 74 10.71 4.32 -5.19
C LYS A 74 11.17 2.89 -4.86
N LYS A 75 12.00 2.31 -5.73
CA LYS A 75 12.53 0.92 -5.63
C LYS A 75 13.81 0.78 -4.79
N SER A 76 14.60 1.84 -4.66
CA SER A 76 15.92 1.78 -4.01
C SER A 76 15.87 1.90 -2.48
N GLY A 77 16.96 1.53 -1.80
CA GLY A 77 17.11 1.57 -0.34
C GLY A 77 17.23 0.18 0.29
N SER A 78 17.29 0.14 1.63
CA SER A 78 17.34 -1.12 2.38
C SER A 78 16.04 -1.92 2.24
N ILE A 79 16.10 -3.23 2.44
CA ILE A 79 14.91 -4.11 2.44
C ILE A 79 13.85 -3.61 3.43
N LYS A 80 14.28 -3.13 4.60
CA LYS A 80 13.41 -2.53 5.61
C LYS A 80 12.66 -1.32 5.07
N ALA A 81 13.38 -0.37 4.46
CA ALA A 81 12.76 0.85 3.90
C ALA A 81 11.79 0.54 2.75
N ARG A 82 12.12 -0.46 1.92
CA ARG A 82 11.21 -0.95 0.88
C ARG A 82 9.92 -1.54 1.45
N ARG A 83 10.02 -2.41 2.47
CA ARG A 83 8.85 -3.03 3.13
C ARG A 83 7.97 -1.99 3.80
N GLN A 84 8.57 -1.04 4.51
CA GLN A 84 7.86 0.10 5.11
C GLN A 84 7.07 0.89 4.06
N ARG A 85 7.68 1.20 2.90
CA ARG A 85 6.97 1.89 1.81
C ARG A 85 5.79 1.09 1.28
N MET A 86 5.98 -0.21 1.05
CA MET A 86 4.90 -1.10 0.60
C MET A 86 3.75 -1.11 1.60
N TYR A 87 4.06 -1.30 2.88
CA TYR A 87 3.08 -1.30 3.96
C TYR A 87 2.31 0.02 4.04
N LEU A 88 3.02 1.15 4.07
CA LEU A 88 2.39 2.47 4.15
C LEU A 88 1.49 2.74 2.95
N HIS A 89 1.92 2.39 1.74
CA HIS A 89 1.13 2.60 0.54
C HIS A 89 -0.17 1.79 0.51
N LEU A 90 -0.14 0.55 1.00
CA LEU A 90 -1.30 -0.34 0.99
C LEU A 90 -2.28 -0.06 2.14
N TYR A 91 -1.77 0.34 3.30
CA TYR A 91 -2.56 0.38 4.54
C TYR A 91 -2.80 1.77 5.12
N HIS A 92 -2.12 2.80 4.62
CA HIS A 92 -2.24 4.15 5.16
C HIS A 92 -2.51 5.18 4.06
N ASP A 93 -3.47 6.07 4.34
CA ASP A 93 -3.65 7.27 3.53
C ASP A 93 -2.60 8.31 3.96
N PRO A 94 -1.76 8.83 3.05
CA PRO A 94 -0.75 9.83 3.38
C PRO A 94 -1.34 11.13 3.93
N LYS A 95 -2.63 11.42 3.69
CA LYS A 95 -3.33 12.56 4.29
C LYS A 95 -3.81 12.32 5.72
N GLN A 96 -3.84 11.07 6.16
CA GLN A 96 -4.27 10.68 7.50
C GLN A 96 -3.08 10.36 8.41
N LEU A 97 -1.98 9.83 7.87
CA LEU A 97 -0.76 9.58 8.65
C LEU A 97 0.15 10.82 8.68
N THR A 98 -0.37 11.90 9.27
CA THR A 98 0.36 13.17 9.48
C THR A 98 0.93 13.23 10.89
N THR A 99 1.85 14.16 11.16
CA THR A 99 2.41 14.39 12.51
C THR A 99 1.31 14.69 13.53
N ASP A 100 0.37 15.57 13.16
CA ASP A 100 -0.71 16.00 14.06
C ASP A 100 -1.63 14.82 14.43
N ASN A 101 -1.88 13.92 13.49
CA ASN A 101 -2.69 12.72 13.75
C ASN A 101 -1.91 11.66 14.54
N LEU A 102 -0.59 11.56 14.35
CA LEU A 102 0.27 10.68 15.16
C LEU A 102 0.26 11.09 16.63
N ASP A 103 0.24 12.39 16.93
CA ASP A 103 0.17 12.92 18.30
C ASP A 103 -1.18 12.60 18.99
N MET A 104 -2.23 12.36 18.21
CA MET A 104 -3.56 11.99 18.71
C MET A 104 -3.73 10.47 18.88
N MET A 105 -2.81 9.65 18.35
CA MET A 105 -2.86 8.20 18.51
C MET A 105 -2.47 7.81 19.94
N ASN A 106 -3.18 6.83 20.50
CA ASN A 106 -2.83 6.31 21.81
C ASN A 106 -1.57 5.42 21.74
N ARG A 107 -1.03 5.06 22.92
CA ARG A 107 0.19 4.24 23.04
C ARG A 107 0.08 2.94 22.25
N ASP A 108 -1.04 2.24 22.34
CA ASP A 108 -1.21 0.92 21.73
C ASP A 108 -1.28 1.02 20.20
N GLU A 109 -1.92 2.06 19.67
CA GLU A 109 -1.96 2.36 18.25
C GLU A 109 -0.57 2.70 17.69
N LEU A 110 0.21 3.53 18.39
CA LEU A 110 1.59 3.86 18.03
C LEU A 110 2.49 2.61 18.10
N HIS A 111 2.34 1.80 19.15
CA HIS A 111 3.08 0.55 19.29
C HIS A 111 2.75 -0.44 18.16
N ALA A 112 1.48 -0.57 17.78
CA ALA A 112 1.07 -1.40 16.67
C ALA A 112 1.67 -0.91 15.35
N LEU A 113 1.62 0.39 15.07
CA LEU A 113 2.22 0.98 13.87
C LEU A 113 3.74 0.75 13.83
N CYS A 114 4.44 0.97 14.95
CA CYS A 114 5.87 0.73 15.05
C CYS A 114 6.23 -0.73 14.81
N LYS A 115 5.44 -1.69 15.30
CA LYS A 115 5.64 -3.12 15.03
C LYS A 115 5.55 -3.43 13.54
N GLU A 116 4.53 -2.93 12.85
CA GLU A 116 4.37 -3.16 11.40
C GLU A 116 5.47 -2.51 10.58
N LEU A 117 5.90 -1.31 10.99
CA LEU A 117 7.03 -0.61 10.37
C LEU A 117 8.39 -1.18 10.80
N ASN A 118 8.44 -2.22 11.64
CA ASN A 118 9.66 -2.78 12.22
C ASN A 118 10.56 -1.69 12.85
N LEU A 119 9.96 -0.71 13.52
CA LEU A 119 10.64 0.35 14.25
C LEU A 119 10.95 -0.12 15.67
N LYS A 120 12.02 0.43 16.26
CA LYS A 120 12.32 0.17 17.66
C LYS A 120 11.23 0.82 18.51
N LEU A 121 10.64 0.05 19.42
CA LEU A 121 9.81 0.59 20.49
C LEU A 121 10.76 1.16 21.56
N THR A 122 10.62 2.45 21.86
CA THR A 122 11.40 3.11 22.91
C THR A 122 10.46 3.93 23.78
N GLY A 123 10.56 3.78 25.11
CA GLY A 123 9.65 4.38 26.10
C GLY A 123 8.72 3.34 26.73
N ASN A 124 8.50 3.46 28.04
CA ASN A 124 7.55 2.65 28.81
C ASN A 124 6.17 3.33 28.87
#